data_AF-A0A8J2VD12-F1
#
_entry.id   AF-A0A8J2VD12-F1
#
_cell.length_a   1.000
_cell.length_b   1.000
_cell.length_c   1.000
_cell.angle_alpha   90.00
_cell.angle_beta   90.00
_cell.angle_gamma   90.00
#
_symmetry.space_group_name_H-M   'P 1'
#
loop_
_entity.id
_entity.type
_entity.pdbx_description
1 polymer ?
#
loop_
_entity_poly.entity_id
_entity_poly.type
_entity_poly.pdbx_seq_one_letter_code
_entity_poly.pdbx_strand_id
1 'polypeptide(L)'
;MMDHGQHEKLDYSVDDVKQQLRQLGWFDIDKVQTAILEPYGGLSIPPKSDYRPLTRKDFGSPYPMKHYPVELIIEGKLLEGSLQERKYQRNG
;
A
#
# COMPACT_ATOMS: atom_id res chain seq x y z
N MET A 1 12.31 32.84 27.39
CA MET A 1 13.52 32.74 26.54
C MET A 1 13.39 31.45 25.74
N MET A 2 12.91 31.58 24.49
CA MET A 2 12.97 30.65 23.34
C MET A 2 12.69 29.15 23.60
N ASP A 3 11.45 28.74 23.30
CA ASP A 3 11.10 27.36 22.95
C ASP A 3 11.48 27.14 21.49
N HIS A 4 12.52 26.32 21.24
CA HIS A 4 12.93 25.96 19.89
C HIS A 4 11.97 24.90 19.35
N GLY A 5 10.84 25.36 18.80
CA GLY A 5 10.01 24.57 17.88
C GLY A 5 10.80 24.30 16.60
N GLN A 6 11.72 23.35 16.67
CA GLN A 6 12.47 22.84 15.54
C GLN A 6 11.53 22.03 14.67
N HIS A 7 10.86 22.72 13.74
CA HIS A 7 10.36 22.08 12.54
C HIS A 7 11.59 21.48 11.84
N GLU A 8 11.76 20.16 11.94
CA GLU A 8 12.63 19.40 11.05
C GLU A 8 12.12 19.63 9.63
N LYS A 9 12.60 20.69 8.98
CA LYS A 9 12.64 20.75 7.54
C LYS A 9 13.53 19.58 7.15
N LEU A 10 12.91 18.51 6.66
CA LEU A 10 13.61 17.43 5.98
C LEU A 10 14.53 18.10 4.95
N ASP A 11 15.85 18.04 5.17
CA ASP A 11 16.89 18.54 4.27
C ASP A 11 16.93 17.62 3.03
N TYR A 12 15.90 17.73 2.21
CA TYR A 12 15.73 16.93 1.00
C TYR A 12 16.24 17.72 -0.18
N SER A 13 17.32 17.24 -0.79
CA SER A 13 17.76 17.81 -2.06
C SER A 13 16.88 17.28 -3.20
N VAL A 14 16.90 18.02 -4.32
CA VAL A 14 16.27 17.56 -5.57
C VAL A 14 16.89 16.24 -6.06
N ASP A 15 18.15 15.97 -5.73
CA ASP A 15 18.82 14.73 -6.12
C ASP A 15 18.30 13.53 -5.33
N ASP A 16 18.02 13.71 -4.03
CA ASP A 16 17.41 12.69 -3.17
C ASP A 16 16.02 12.32 -3.66
N VAL A 17 15.22 13.32 -4.04
CA VAL A 17 13.89 13.10 -4.65
C VAL A 17 14.04 12.30 -5.94
N LYS A 18 14.94 12.69 -6.84
CA LYS A 18 15.17 11.97 -8.11
C LYS A 18 15.66 10.53 -7.89
N GLN A 19 16.52 10.31 -6.90
CA GLN A 19 16.99 8.97 -6.55
C GLN A 19 15.84 8.09 -6.08
N GLN A 20 14.96 8.61 -5.22
CA GLN A 20 13.80 7.87 -4.74
C GLN A 20 12.75 7.62 -5.82
N LEU A 21 12.50 8.59 -6.70
CA LEU A 21 11.67 8.38 -7.90
C LEU A 21 12.18 7.15 -8.68
N ARG A 22 13.50 7.07 -8.95
CA ARG A 22 14.12 5.93 -9.64
C ARG A 22 14.00 4.62 -8.86
N GLN A 23 14.20 4.64 -7.54
CA GLN A 23 14.04 3.46 -6.68
C GLN A 23 12.60 2.91 -6.72
N LEU A 24 11.60 3.79 -6.83
CA LEU A 24 10.19 3.46 -6.96
C LEU A 24 9.77 3.10 -8.40
N GLY A 25 10.71 3.10 -9.36
CA GLY A 25 10.46 2.75 -10.76
C GLY A 25 10.04 3.93 -11.65
N TRP A 26 10.01 5.16 -11.13
CA TRP A 26 9.67 6.38 -11.87
C TRP A 26 10.92 7.04 -12.46
N PHE A 27 11.35 6.55 -13.63
CA PHE A 27 12.46 7.15 -14.39
C PHE A 27 12.04 8.39 -15.17
N ASP A 28 10.78 8.40 -15.62
CA ASP A 28 10.18 9.47 -16.40
C ASP A 28 9.22 10.26 -15.50
N ILE A 29 9.64 11.47 -15.13
CA ILE A 29 8.85 12.35 -14.26
C ILE A 29 7.58 12.87 -14.95
N ASP A 30 7.51 12.83 -16.28
CA ASP A 30 6.30 13.24 -16.98
C ASP A 30 5.17 12.21 -16.84
N LYS A 31 5.44 11.01 -16.30
CA LYS A 31 4.43 9.97 -16.04
C LYS A 31 3.78 10.08 -14.66
N VAL A 32 4.36 10.89 -13.77
CA VAL A 32 3.84 11.08 -12.42
C VAL A 32 2.96 12.32 -12.36
N GLN A 33 1.85 12.25 -11.62
CA GLN A 33 0.96 13.40 -11.47
C GLN A 33 1.50 14.38 -10.42
N THR A 34 1.87 13.83 -9.26
CA THR A 34 2.41 14.55 -8.11
C THR A 34 3.36 13.60 -7.37
N ALA A 35 4.36 14.14 -6.68
CA ALA A 35 5.13 13.42 -5.65
C ALA A 35 4.85 14.06 -4.30
N ILE A 36 4.44 13.25 -3.32
CA ILE A 36 4.10 13.68 -1.96
C ILE A 36 5.21 13.16 -1.04
N LEU A 37 5.87 14.07 -0.31
CA LEU A 37 6.83 13.72 0.74
C LEU A 37 6.09 13.47 2.05
N GLU A 38 6.15 12.25 2.53
CA GLU A 38 5.52 11.81 3.76
C GLU A 38 6.34 12.25 5.00
N PRO A 39 5.72 12.39 6.18
CA PRO A 39 6.42 12.86 7.39
C PRO A 39 7.63 12.01 7.82
N TYR A 40 7.65 10.72 7.46
CA TYR A 40 8.76 9.80 7.76
C TYR A 40 9.83 9.78 6.64
N GLY A 41 9.72 10.65 5.63
CA GLY A 41 10.68 10.77 4.53
C GLY A 41 10.40 9.86 3.33
N GLY A 42 9.28 9.14 3.28
CA GLY A 42 8.90 8.36 2.10
C GLY A 42 8.29 9.24 0.99
N LEU A 43 8.35 8.79 -0.26
CA LEU A 43 7.61 9.40 -1.37
C LEU A 43 6.39 8.57 -1.76
N SER A 44 5.22 9.22 -1.80
CA SER A 44 3.99 8.70 -2.38
C SER A 44 3.77 9.34 -3.76
N ILE A 45 3.67 8.51 -4.79
CA ILE A 45 3.67 8.97 -6.19
C ILE A 45 2.49 8.36 -6.94
N PRO A 46 1.34 9.04 -7.01
CA PRO A 46 0.25 8.62 -7.87
C PRO A 46 0.64 8.74 -9.36
N PRO A 47 0.54 7.67 -10.16
CA PRO A 47 0.64 7.77 -11.61
C PRO A 47 -0.43 8.70 -12.19
N LYS A 48 -0.09 9.38 -13.29
CA LYS A 48 -1.12 9.95 -14.17
C LYS A 48 -2.05 8.83 -14.67
N SER A 49 -3.32 9.16 -14.92
CA SER A 49 -4.35 8.18 -15.29
C SER A 49 -3.96 7.29 -16.47
N ASP A 50 -3.21 7.81 -17.45
CA ASP A 50 -2.79 7.06 -18.65
C ASP A 50 -1.66 6.06 -18.36
N TYR A 51 -0.97 6.22 -17.23
CA TYR A 51 0.20 5.41 -16.85
C TYR A 51 -0.05 4.56 -15.60
N ARG A 52 -1.25 4.62 -15.00
CA ARG A 52 -1.59 3.75 -13.87
C ARG A 52 -1.85 2.32 -14.33
N PRO A 53 -1.55 1.30 -13.52
CA PRO A 53 -1.93 -0.07 -13.83
C PRO A 53 -3.44 -0.18 -14.08
N LEU A 54 -3.82 -0.99 -15.07
CA LEU A 54 -5.22 -1.33 -15.30
C LEU A 54 -5.75 -2.11 -14.09
N THR A 55 -6.94 -1.74 -13.66
CA THR A 55 -7.70 -2.38 -12.59
C THR A 55 -8.82 -3.20 -13.20
N ARG A 56 -9.38 -4.14 -12.44
CA ARG A 56 -10.56 -4.91 -12.88
C ARG A 56 -11.76 -4.01 -13.22
N LYS A 57 -11.87 -2.84 -12.58
CA LYS A 57 -12.91 -1.84 -12.87
C LYS A 57 -12.80 -1.31 -14.30
N ASP A 58 -11.59 -1.17 -14.82
CA ASP A 58 -11.34 -0.69 -16.19
C ASP A 58 -11.85 -1.68 -17.24
N PHE A 59 -12.03 -2.96 -16.87
CA PHE A 59 -12.62 -4.01 -17.71
C PHE A 59 -14.10 -4.29 -17.42
N GLY A 60 -14.75 -3.52 -16.55
CA GLY A 60 -16.15 -3.76 -16.17
C GLY A 60 -16.40 -5.08 -15.42
N SER A 61 -15.37 -5.76 -14.91
CA SER A 61 -15.52 -7.02 -14.18
C SER A 61 -16.04 -6.75 -12.76
N PRO A 62 -17.10 -7.45 -12.31
CA PRO A 62 -17.54 -7.39 -10.93
C PRO A 62 -16.45 -7.93 -9.99
N TYR A 63 -16.42 -7.39 -8.78
CA TYR A 63 -15.50 -7.80 -7.74
C TYR A 63 -16.03 -9.09 -7.09
N PRO A 64 -15.30 -10.22 -7.11
CA PRO A 64 -15.67 -11.34 -6.26
C PRO A 64 -15.51 -10.87 -4.81
N MET A 65 -16.44 -11.26 -3.93
CA MET A 65 -16.35 -10.94 -2.51
C MET A 65 -14.96 -11.29 -2.00
N LYS A 66 -14.26 -10.29 -1.43
CA LYS A 66 -12.97 -10.49 -0.80
C LYS A 66 -13.21 -11.32 0.45
N HIS A 67 -12.75 -12.56 0.44
CA HIS A 67 -12.70 -13.38 1.63
C HIS A 67 -11.28 -13.26 2.18
N TYR A 68 -11.13 -12.68 3.37
CA TYR A 68 -9.84 -12.69 4.05
C TYR A 68 -9.45 -14.14 4.38
N PRO A 69 -8.17 -14.50 4.40
CA PRO A 69 -7.79 -15.77 5.02
C PRO A 69 -8.27 -15.75 6.48
N VAL A 70 -8.85 -16.85 6.94
CA VAL A 70 -9.23 -17.04 8.34
C VAL A 70 -8.34 -18.15 8.87
N GLU A 71 -7.73 -17.91 10.02
CA GLU A 71 -6.91 -18.92 10.70
C GLU A 71 -7.81 -20.04 11.21
N LEU A 72 -7.50 -21.28 10.84
CA LEU A 72 -8.24 -22.46 11.30
C LEU A 72 -7.54 -23.17 12.45
N ILE A 73 -6.21 -23.09 12.51
CA ILE A 73 -5.40 -23.75 13.53
C ILE A 73 -4.37 -22.75 14.05
N ILE A 74 -4.31 -22.57 15.37
CA ILE A 74 -3.29 -21.79 16.06
C ILE A 74 -2.67 -22.69 17.13
N GLU A 75 -1.34 -22.84 17.11
CA GLU A 75 -0.59 -23.65 18.09
C GLU A 75 -1.11 -25.09 18.25
N GLY A 76 -1.51 -25.72 17.14
CA GLY A 76 -2.05 -27.08 17.13
C GLY A 76 -3.49 -27.20 17.66
N LYS A 77 -4.15 -26.09 18.03
CA LYS A 77 -5.55 -26.05 18.43
C LYS A 77 -6.43 -25.56 17.30
N LEU A 78 -7.54 -26.26 17.09
CA LEU A 78 -8.54 -25.94 16.08
C LEU A 78 -9.43 -24.78 16.57
N LEU A 79 -9.60 -23.75 15.74
CA LEU A 79 -10.48 -22.60 16.02
C LEU A 79 -11.90 -22.88 15.49
N GLU A 80 -12.72 -23.52 16.32
CA GLU A 80 -14.09 -23.93 15.96
C GLU A 80 -14.98 -22.79 15.44
N GLY A 81 -14.83 -21.56 15.97
CA GLY A 81 -15.58 -20.38 15.51
C GLY A 81 -15.28 -20.03 14.05
N SER A 82 -13.99 -20.11 13.67
CA SER A 82 -13.52 -19.86 12.31
C SER A 82 -13.96 -20.92 11.30
N LEU A 83 -14.16 -22.17 11.76
CA LEU A 83 -14.69 -23.26 10.94
C LEU A 83 -16.17 -23.09 10.63
N GLN A 84 -16.98 -22.74 11.64
CA GLN A 84 -18.43 -22.56 11.49
C GLN A 84 -18.77 -21.39 10.55
N GLU A 85 -18.06 -20.26 10.67
CA GLU A 85 -18.26 -19.10 9.81
C GLU A 85 -18.01 -19.38 8.33
N ARG A 86 -17.13 -20.34 8.02
CA ARG A 86 -16.73 -20.68 6.65
C ARG A 86 -17.42 -21.91 6.07
N LYS A 87 -18.28 -22.59 6.85
CA LYS A 87 -18.94 -23.85 6.47
C LYS A 87 -17.96 -24.95 6.04
N TYR A 88 -16.72 -24.91 6.53
CA TYR A 88 -15.79 -26.03 6.32
C TYR A 88 -16.17 -27.15 7.29
N GLN A 89 -16.51 -28.33 6.76
CA GLN A 89 -16.78 -29.50 7.57
C GLN A 89 -15.47 -30.20 7.90
N ARG A 90 -15.32 -30.63 9.16
CA ARG A 90 -14.28 -31.59 9.52
C ARG A 90 -14.63 -32.91 8.85
N ASN A 91 -13.94 -33.23 7.75
CA ASN A 91 -14.01 -34.57 7.17
C ASN A 91 -13.35 -35.51 8.18
N GLY A 92 -14.18 -36.30 8.85
CA GLY A 92 -13.76 -37.37 9.76
C GLY A 92 -13.18 -38.55 9.00
#